data_AF-V4J5I5-F1
#
_entry.id   AF-V4J5I5-F1
#
_cell.length_a   1.000
_cell.length_b   1.000
_cell.length_c   1.000
_cell.angle_alpha   90.00
_cell.angle_beta   90.00
_cell.angle_gamma   90.00
#
_symmetry.space_group_name_H-M   'P 1'
#
loop_
_entity.id
_entity.type
_entity.pdbx_description
1 polymer ?
#
loop_
_entity_poly.entity_id
_entity_poly.type
_entity_poly.pdbx_seq_one_letter_code
_entity_poly.pdbx_strand_id
1 'polypeptide(L)'
;MNSIQVKEATRKPLSSQHNMCLKLSQAVAELLAAEHTIVFLLDHGKSQFLGVLESEARVVDIHITTDSCPVSFVFTLQEALLSTDLIQELDAKLKLCIQNGISAIMSNESSEPLGFVLALNKMANQGIAPTEFTVQDQQLLQKLSCMAGWVVEQTLQVDTEHAKKEQLNNQYQDLQTAYAPVCKDNHQLESTVRSKRITEKLTVTAAIMVSLFCLFYLFFAYSFNVAPEAQDREGPQSHIQSQLISPQVERVEDFLHLSGNLQPLSWVKVNAPLDAAIEHVNFQYGDTVQQGQLLLELDQSTIQLAYRDATAAYFQSLKEFERLKNWSNSIEVKNAKRAVVRANKALQLAKERHASTNSLFQKGIVAKTELDSDWRAVSEAEVTLTMAQESLIAQQSVASDVQLKIAQLSLQNAEQKMQSLAQQVEQANIHSPVQGIVLPATSKQEKPSFKGEIYSGAQVVKNEPLVMIADMSGVSIDSQVNEVDLLKIKPGQSVDVRIEALNDLSLSGVIHYVDARARASKGSRSRVFNIQIQVKQLTEQQRSLIRIGMSVDTRVLIYSNPEALVIPVSAVQLEGNKKFVWVQTEQGQVIRKYIEIRTSLPQGLEVSSGLSAADKVVIGFGEKY
;
A
#
# COMPACT_ATOMS: atom_id res chain seq x y z
N MET A 1 -10.24 -59.00 39.76
CA MET A 1 -8.89 -58.54 39.32
C MET A 1 -9.10 -57.74 38.03
N ASN A 2 -8.63 -56.52 37.75
CA ASN A 2 -7.95 -55.41 38.46
C ASN A 2 -8.18 -54.12 37.63
N SER A 3 -8.13 -52.86 38.10
CA SER A 3 -8.16 -52.29 39.46
C SER A 3 -8.27 -50.75 39.41
N ILE A 4 -9.21 -50.15 40.16
CA ILE A 4 -9.21 -48.82 40.82
C ILE A 4 -8.47 -47.64 40.14
N GLN A 5 -9.17 -46.51 39.90
CA GLN A 5 -8.88 -45.20 40.52
C GLN A 5 -10.09 -44.25 40.38
N VAL A 6 -10.75 -43.96 41.49
CA VAL A 6 -11.68 -42.81 41.65
C VAL A 6 -10.93 -41.75 42.44
N LYS A 7 -11.04 -40.47 42.05
CA LYS A 7 -10.54 -39.34 42.83
C LYS A 7 -11.65 -38.30 43.00
N GLU A 8 -12.32 -38.35 44.14
CA GLU A 8 -13.16 -37.23 44.60
C GLU A 8 -12.28 -36.04 44.97
N ALA A 9 -12.73 -34.83 44.60
CA ALA A 9 -12.24 -33.58 45.16
C ALA A 9 -13.43 -32.81 45.75
N THR A 10 -13.62 -32.90 47.06
CA THR A 10 -14.68 -32.20 47.80
C THR A 10 -14.29 -30.75 48.10
N ARG A 11 -15.15 -29.78 47.79
CA ARG A 11 -15.19 -28.47 48.50
C ARG A 11 -16.63 -27.97 48.72
N LYS A 12 -16.77 -27.22 49.82
CA LYS A 12 -18.03 -26.80 50.48
C LYS A 12 -18.56 -25.44 49.93
N PRO A 13 -19.76 -24.98 50.34
CA PRO A 13 -20.66 -24.23 49.45
C PRO A 13 -20.43 -22.71 49.43
N LEU A 14 -20.74 -22.08 48.28
CA LEU A 14 -20.99 -20.64 48.19
C LEU A 14 -22.12 -20.30 47.20
N SER A 15 -23.06 -19.50 47.71
CA SER A 15 -23.92 -18.49 47.05
C SER A 15 -24.49 -18.70 45.63
N SER A 16 -25.83 -18.75 45.57
CA SER A 16 -26.76 -18.36 44.48
C SER A 16 -26.48 -18.76 43.02
N GLN A 17 -25.33 -18.41 42.43
CA GLN A 17 -25.02 -18.65 41.01
C GLN A 17 -25.03 -20.15 40.68
N HIS A 18 -24.47 -21.00 41.54
CA HIS A 18 -24.47 -22.46 41.28
C HIS A 18 -25.88 -23.07 41.27
N ASN A 19 -26.81 -22.54 42.08
CA ASN A 19 -28.23 -22.92 42.02
C ASN A 19 -28.96 -22.35 40.80
N MET A 20 -28.44 -21.29 40.18
CA MET A 20 -28.97 -20.76 38.92
C MET A 20 -28.51 -21.65 37.77
N CYS A 21 -27.22 -21.96 37.68
CA CYS A 21 -26.64 -22.83 36.65
C CYS A 21 -27.15 -24.27 36.73
N LEU A 22 -27.36 -24.83 37.94
CA LEU A 22 -27.97 -26.16 38.08
C LEU A 22 -29.43 -26.18 37.57
N LYS A 23 -30.20 -25.12 37.85
CA LYS A 23 -31.56 -24.97 37.32
C LYS A 23 -31.59 -24.72 35.83
N LEU A 24 -30.62 -23.98 35.30
CA LEU A 24 -30.45 -23.77 33.86
C LEU A 24 -30.09 -25.07 33.15
N SER A 25 -29.10 -25.83 33.62
CA SER A 25 -28.76 -27.13 33.04
C SER A 25 -29.93 -28.11 33.08
N GLN A 26 -30.71 -28.07 34.16
CA GLN A 26 -31.90 -28.90 34.31
C GLN A 26 -33.06 -28.46 33.38
N ALA A 27 -33.29 -27.16 33.22
CA ALA A 27 -34.25 -26.61 32.26
C ALA A 27 -33.84 -26.86 30.80
N VAL A 28 -32.54 -26.82 30.48
CA VAL A 28 -32.02 -27.16 29.14
C VAL A 28 -32.23 -28.64 28.84
N ALA A 29 -31.95 -29.53 29.80
CA ALA A 29 -32.21 -30.96 29.67
C ALA A 29 -33.72 -31.28 29.55
N GLU A 30 -34.57 -30.58 30.29
CA GLU A 30 -36.04 -30.72 30.18
C GLU A 30 -36.56 -30.24 28.82
N LEU A 31 -35.98 -29.19 28.23
CA LEU A 31 -36.37 -28.70 26.90
C LEU A 31 -35.95 -29.65 25.77
N LEU A 32 -34.73 -30.18 25.83
CA LEU A 32 -34.24 -31.18 24.87
C LEU A 32 -34.92 -32.55 25.02
N ALA A 33 -35.54 -32.81 26.17
CA ALA A 33 -36.35 -34.00 26.44
C ALA A 33 -37.83 -33.85 26.03
N ALA A 34 -38.26 -32.69 25.52
CA ALA A 34 -39.65 -32.42 25.14
C ALA A 34 -39.94 -32.78 23.67
N GLU A 35 -41.10 -33.39 23.44
CA GLU A 35 -41.61 -33.74 22.10
C GLU A 35 -41.76 -32.50 21.21
N HIS A 36 -41.51 -32.66 19.90
CA HIS A 36 -41.56 -31.59 18.88
C HIS A 36 -40.54 -30.45 19.05
N THR A 37 -39.39 -30.73 19.66
CA THR A 37 -38.24 -29.81 19.68
C THR A 37 -37.41 -29.96 18.40
N ILE A 38 -37.10 -28.84 17.74
CA ILE A 38 -36.15 -28.80 16.61
C ILE A 38 -34.85 -28.14 17.05
N VAL A 39 -33.73 -28.79 16.71
CA VAL A 39 -32.38 -28.28 16.96
C VAL A 39 -31.69 -27.94 15.64
N PHE A 40 -31.23 -26.71 15.51
CA PHE A 40 -30.44 -26.21 14.37
C PHE A 40 -28.96 -26.12 14.76
N LEU A 41 -28.08 -26.70 13.92
CA LEU A 41 -26.63 -26.68 14.09
C LEU A 41 -25.95 -25.79 13.03
N LEU A 42 -25.04 -24.91 13.46
CA LEU A 42 -24.36 -23.91 12.62
C LEU A 42 -22.85 -23.91 12.84
N ASP A 43 -22.07 -23.91 11.75
CA ASP A 43 -20.59 -23.86 11.74
C ASP A 43 -20.08 -22.43 11.94
N HIS A 44 -19.26 -22.21 12.98
CA HIS A 44 -18.65 -20.92 13.29
C HIS A 44 -17.64 -20.46 12.21
N GLY A 45 -16.94 -21.38 11.54
CA GLY A 45 -15.86 -21.04 10.60
C GLY A 45 -16.32 -20.75 9.17
N LYS A 46 -17.57 -21.06 8.82
CA LYS A 46 -18.09 -20.99 7.43
C LYS A 46 -19.44 -20.31 7.28
N SER A 47 -20.10 -19.92 8.38
CA SER A 47 -21.49 -19.45 8.38
C SER A 47 -22.43 -20.44 7.68
N GLN A 48 -22.09 -21.73 7.69
CA GLN A 48 -22.83 -22.78 6.98
C GLN A 48 -23.74 -23.55 7.92
N PHE A 49 -24.91 -23.88 7.40
CA PHE A 49 -25.89 -24.70 8.08
C PHE A 49 -25.47 -26.18 8.05
N LEU A 50 -25.28 -26.79 9.22
CA LEU A 50 -24.76 -28.15 9.35
C LEU A 50 -25.86 -29.21 9.36
N GLY A 51 -27.05 -28.89 9.89
CA GLY A 51 -28.18 -29.84 9.92
C GLY A 51 -29.34 -29.43 10.82
N VAL A 52 -30.51 -29.99 10.52
CA VAL A 52 -31.70 -30.01 11.39
C VAL A 52 -31.73 -31.36 12.09
N LEU A 53 -31.97 -31.39 13.39
CA LEU A 53 -32.40 -32.59 14.11
C LEU A 53 -33.85 -32.40 14.57
N GLU A 54 -34.75 -33.22 14.06
CA GLU A 54 -36.13 -33.36 14.52
C GLU A 54 -36.23 -34.60 15.41
N SER A 55 -36.87 -34.46 16.58
CA SER A 55 -36.90 -35.49 17.61
C SER A 55 -38.31 -35.97 17.92
N GLU A 56 -38.60 -37.24 17.63
CA GLU A 56 -39.65 -38.03 18.29
C GLU A 56 -39.14 -38.76 19.57
N ALA A 57 -37.89 -38.55 19.99
CA ALA A 57 -37.28 -39.33 21.09
C ALA A 57 -36.34 -38.50 21.97
N ARG A 58 -36.53 -38.60 23.29
CA ARG A 58 -35.72 -37.94 24.34
C ARG A 58 -34.21 -37.87 24.02
N VAL A 59 -33.73 -36.67 23.72
CA VAL A 59 -32.31 -36.41 23.49
C VAL A 59 -31.63 -36.18 24.85
N VAL A 60 -30.87 -37.18 25.31
CA VAL A 60 -30.09 -37.11 26.57
C VAL A 60 -28.63 -36.73 26.32
N ASP A 61 -28.07 -37.13 25.18
CA ASP A 61 -26.72 -36.77 24.70
C ASP A 61 -26.72 -36.66 23.16
N ILE A 62 -25.88 -35.79 22.61
CA ILE A 62 -25.67 -35.65 21.16
C ILE A 62 -24.24 -36.08 20.81
N HIS A 63 -24.10 -37.23 20.13
CA HIS A 63 -22.83 -37.69 19.57
C HIS A 63 -22.79 -37.48 18.06
N ILE A 64 -21.89 -36.61 17.60
CA ILE A 64 -21.59 -36.43 16.17
C ILE A 64 -20.36 -37.26 15.83
N THR A 65 -20.52 -38.31 15.03
CA THR A 65 -19.39 -39.05 14.44
C THR A 65 -19.11 -38.58 13.02
N THR A 66 -17.84 -38.41 12.68
CA THR A 66 -17.39 -38.20 11.31
C THR A 66 -16.42 -39.33 10.94
N ASP A 67 -16.48 -39.81 9.71
CA ASP A 67 -15.76 -41.03 9.26
C ASP A 67 -14.23 -40.94 9.30
N SER A 68 -13.68 -39.78 9.67
CA SER A 68 -12.24 -39.49 9.71
C SER A 68 -11.63 -39.37 11.10
N CYS A 69 -12.39 -39.40 12.22
CA CYS A 69 -11.79 -39.32 13.56
C CYS A 69 -12.64 -39.93 14.70
N PRO A 70 -12.13 -40.95 15.43
CA PRO A 70 -12.82 -41.51 16.60
C PRO A 70 -12.45 -40.76 17.88
N VAL A 71 -13.01 -39.56 18.06
CA VAL A 71 -12.89 -38.78 19.31
C VAL A 71 -14.29 -38.44 19.82
N SER A 72 -14.61 -38.91 21.01
CA SER A 72 -15.88 -38.60 21.69
C SER A 72 -15.80 -37.20 22.29
N PHE A 73 -16.33 -36.20 21.57
CA PHE A 73 -16.38 -34.83 22.07
C PHE A 73 -17.45 -34.67 23.16
N VAL A 74 -17.05 -34.13 24.32
CA VAL A 74 -17.95 -33.71 25.40
C VAL A 74 -18.05 -32.19 25.35
N PHE A 75 -19.25 -31.66 25.14
CA PHE A 75 -19.46 -30.21 24.97
C PHE A 75 -19.92 -29.55 26.28
N THR A 76 -19.33 -28.40 26.61
CA THR A 76 -19.82 -27.52 27.68
C THR A 76 -20.72 -26.43 27.12
N LEU A 77 -21.96 -26.36 27.61
CA LEU A 77 -22.91 -25.30 27.27
C LEU A 77 -22.61 -24.05 28.11
N GLN A 78 -22.24 -22.94 27.46
CA GLN A 78 -22.27 -21.61 28.09
C GLN A 78 -23.62 -20.93 27.84
N GLU A 79 -24.17 -20.32 28.90
CA GLU A 79 -25.58 -19.94 29.00
C GLU A 79 -25.97 -18.74 28.12
N ALA A 80 -27.00 -18.91 27.27
CA ALA A 80 -27.78 -17.81 26.71
C ALA A 80 -29.27 -18.21 26.59
N LEU A 81 -30.02 -18.13 27.70
CA LEU A 81 -31.49 -18.15 27.64
C LEU A 81 -31.97 -17.00 26.75
N LEU A 82 -32.81 -17.31 25.76
CA LEU A 82 -33.49 -16.27 24.99
C LEU A 82 -34.39 -15.47 25.94
N SER A 83 -34.32 -14.14 25.88
CA SER A 83 -35.20 -13.31 26.70
C SER A 83 -36.66 -13.51 26.28
N THR A 84 -37.56 -13.44 27.26
CA THR A 84 -39.01 -13.61 27.04
C THR A 84 -39.56 -12.66 25.97
N ASP A 85 -38.98 -11.46 25.89
CA ASP A 85 -39.32 -10.43 24.90
C ASP A 85 -38.95 -10.87 23.47
N LEU A 86 -37.78 -11.51 23.28
CA LEU A 86 -37.35 -11.98 21.96
C LEU A 86 -38.23 -13.14 21.47
N ILE A 87 -38.65 -14.03 22.38
CA ILE A 87 -39.58 -15.12 22.08
C ILE A 87 -40.95 -14.54 21.65
N GLN A 88 -41.46 -13.53 22.36
CA GLN A 88 -42.71 -12.84 21.98
C GLN A 88 -42.58 -12.10 20.63
N GLU A 89 -41.44 -11.47 20.32
CA GLU A 89 -41.26 -10.78 19.05
C GLU A 89 -41.13 -11.76 17.86
N LEU A 90 -40.45 -12.90 18.06
CA LEU A 90 -40.41 -14.00 17.10
C LEU A 90 -41.81 -14.58 16.85
N ASP A 91 -42.57 -14.86 17.92
CA ASP A 91 -43.92 -15.42 17.77
C ASP A 91 -44.89 -14.44 17.12
N ALA A 92 -44.83 -13.15 17.48
CA ALA A 92 -45.66 -12.10 16.89
C ALA A 92 -45.39 -11.89 15.39
N LYS A 93 -44.13 -12.00 14.95
CA LYS A 93 -43.75 -11.83 13.53
C LYS A 93 -44.00 -13.08 12.68
N LEU A 94 -43.83 -14.27 13.26
CA LEU A 94 -43.85 -15.53 12.51
C LEU A 94 -45.14 -16.34 12.69
N LYS A 95 -45.93 -16.09 13.75
CA LYS A 95 -47.15 -16.82 14.12
C LYS A 95 -46.94 -18.33 14.30
N LEU A 96 -45.79 -18.72 14.87
CA LEU A 96 -45.37 -20.12 14.96
C LEU A 96 -45.85 -20.84 16.24
N CYS A 97 -46.43 -20.12 17.20
CA CYS A 97 -46.82 -20.59 18.54
C CYS A 97 -45.64 -21.19 19.33
N ILE A 98 -44.52 -20.47 19.37
CA ILE A 98 -43.31 -20.89 20.09
C ILE A 98 -43.54 -20.80 21.61
N GLN A 99 -43.36 -21.91 22.33
CA GLN A 99 -43.52 -21.95 23.79
C GLN A 99 -42.29 -21.40 24.50
N ASN A 100 -41.12 -21.96 24.16
CA ASN A 100 -39.82 -21.70 24.78
C ASN A 100 -38.71 -21.91 23.74
N GLY A 101 -37.53 -21.34 23.98
CA GLY A 101 -36.35 -21.55 23.15
C GLY A 101 -35.04 -21.29 23.88
N ILE A 102 -33.97 -21.91 23.42
CA ILE A 102 -32.62 -21.84 24.01
C ILE A 102 -31.60 -21.59 22.90
N SER A 103 -30.68 -20.68 23.15
CA SER A 103 -29.47 -20.48 22.36
C SER A 103 -28.24 -20.87 23.18
N ALA A 104 -27.25 -21.49 22.54
CA ALA A 104 -25.97 -21.80 23.17
C ALA A 104 -24.82 -21.75 22.16
N ILE A 105 -23.66 -21.33 22.65
CA ILE A 105 -22.39 -21.41 21.91
C ILE A 105 -21.74 -22.74 22.23
N MET A 106 -21.34 -23.49 21.20
CA MET A 106 -20.49 -24.67 21.36
C MET A 106 -19.04 -24.24 21.37
N SER A 107 -18.27 -24.69 22.35
CA SER A 107 -16.81 -24.50 22.40
C SER A 107 -16.06 -25.82 22.51
N ASN A 108 -14.79 -25.84 22.09
CA ASN A 108 -13.89 -26.96 22.31
C ASN A 108 -13.34 -26.97 23.76
N GLU A 109 -12.60 -28.01 24.15
CA GLU A 109 -11.98 -28.10 25.48
C GLU A 109 -10.96 -26.98 25.79
N SER A 110 -10.52 -26.23 24.76
CA SER A 110 -9.65 -25.05 24.87
C SER A 110 -10.44 -23.72 24.91
N SER A 111 -11.76 -23.78 25.04
CA SER A 111 -12.71 -22.64 25.05
C SER A 111 -12.79 -21.83 23.75
N GLU A 112 -12.36 -22.39 22.61
CA GLU A 112 -12.57 -21.76 21.30
C GLU A 112 -13.98 -22.09 20.77
N PRO A 113 -14.73 -21.11 20.22
CA PRO A 113 -16.08 -21.35 19.69
C PRO A 113 -16.03 -22.18 18.40
N LEU A 114 -16.76 -23.30 18.40
CA LEU A 114 -16.91 -24.23 17.27
C LEU A 114 -18.20 -24.00 16.47
N GLY A 115 -19.26 -23.50 17.12
CA GLY A 115 -20.56 -23.38 16.48
C GLY A 115 -21.64 -22.80 17.40
N PHE A 116 -22.86 -22.71 16.86
CA PHE A 116 -24.03 -22.21 17.58
C PHE A 116 -25.18 -23.20 17.49
N VAL A 117 -25.90 -23.38 18.59
CA VAL A 117 -27.09 -24.23 18.71
C VAL A 117 -28.29 -23.36 19.03
N LEU A 118 -29.36 -23.51 18.23
CA LEU A 118 -30.67 -22.94 18.52
C LEU A 118 -31.68 -24.07 18.62
N ALA A 119 -32.33 -24.19 19.79
CA ALA A 119 -33.40 -25.15 20.04
C ALA A 119 -34.71 -24.41 20.30
N LEU A 120 -35.79 -24.78 19.61
CA LEU A 120 -37.11 -24.15 19.72
C LEU A 120 -38.19 -25.21 19.93
N ASN A 121 -39.17 -24.91 20.80
CA ASN A 121 -40.29 -25.78 21.12
C ASN A 121 -41.63 -25.07 20.83
N LYS A 122 -42.62 -25.79 20.29
CA LYS A 122 -43.88 -25.26 19.72
C LYS A 122 -45.11 -25.82 20.45
N MET A 123 -46.05 -24.96 20.84
CA MET A 123 -47.30 -25.38 21.49
C MET A 123 -48.32 -25.99 20.53
N ALA A 124 -49.02 -27.02 21.00
CA ALA A 124 -50.26 -27.49 20.38
C ALA A 124 -51.38 -26.47 20.62
N ASN A 125 -52.02 -25.99 19.55
CA ASN A 125 -53.07 -24.98 19.63
C ASN A 125 -54.46 -25.63 19.79
N GLN A 126 -55.38 -24.94 20.46
CA GLN A 126 -56.62 -25.49 21.04
C GLN A 126 -57.34 -26.57 20.21
N GLY A 127 -57.19 -27.84 20.62
CA GLY A 127 -57.94 -28.97 20.07
C GLY A 127 -57.41 -29.58 18.76
N ILE A 128 -56.26 -29.13 18.25
CA ILE A 128 -55.60 -29.70 17.07
C ILE A 128 -54.23 -30.23 17.51
N ALA A 129 -53.88 -31.45 17.09
CA ALA A 129 -52.58 -32.06 17.39
C ALA A 129 -51.43 -31.15 16.91
N PRO A 130 -50.28 -31.12 17.61
CA PRO A 130 -49.14 -30.31 17.21
C PRO A 130 -48.71 -30.68 15.79
N THR A 131 -48.84 -29.73 14.87
CA THR A 131 -48.39 -29.91 13.50
C THR A 131 -46.89 -29.67 13.40
N GLU A 132 -46.21 -30.61 12.74
CA GLU A 132 -44.80 -30.53 12.36
C GLU A 132 -44.44 -29.15 11.78
N PHE A 133 -43.19 -28.72 11.95
CA PHE A 133 -42.72 -27.51 11.30
C PHE A 133 -42.74 -27.73 9.79
N THR A 134 -43.45 -26.89 9.05
CA THR A 134 -43.49 -27.03 7.59
C THR A 134 -42.14 -26.64 7.00
N VAL A 135 -41.86 -27.11 5.78
CA VAL A 135 -40.61 -26.79 5.06
C VAL A 135 -40.39 -25.27 4.90
N GLN A 136 -41.48 -24.47 4.85
CA GLN A 136 -41.38 -23.01 4.86
C GLN A 136 -40.96 -22.45 6.23
N ASP A 137 -41.47 -23.02 7.33
CA ASP A 137 -41.09 -22.63 8.70
C ASP A 137 -39.61 -22.95 8.95
N GLN A 138 -39.16 -24.15 8.56
CA GLN A 138 -37.76 -24.58 8.64
C GLN A 138 -36.83 -23.64 7.86
N GLN A 139 -37.17 -23.28 6.60
CA GLN A 139 -36.39 -22.35 5.78
C GLN A 139 -36.34 -20.92 6.35
N LEU A 140 -37.41 -20.49 7.02
CA LEU A 140 -37.49 -19.16 7.64
C LEU A 140 -36.65 -19.09 8.92
N LEU A 141 -36.73 -20.13 9.75
CA LEU A 141 -35.90 -20.31 10.94
C LEU A 141 -34.41 -20.46 10.58
N GLN A 142 -34.07 -21.16 9.50
CA GLN A 142 -32.70 -21.29 8.99
C GLN A 142 -32.10 -19.93 8.59
N LYS A 143 -32.89 -19.02 8.01
CA LYS A 143 -32.44 -17.65 7.67
C LYS A 143 -32.24 -16.80 8.92
N LEU A 144 -33.14 -16.92 9.89
CA LEU A 144 -33.07 -16.18 11.16
C LEU A 144 -31.92 -16.67 12.05
N SER A 145 -31.61 -17.96 12.05
CA SER A 145 -30.49 -18.51 12.83
C SER A 145 -29.13 -18.08 12.25
N CYS A 146 -29.00 -17.97 10.92
CA CYS A 146 -27.83 -17.34 10.30
C CYS A 146 -27.70 -15.84 10.68
N MET A 147 -28.80 -15.09 10.72
CA MET A 147 -28.79 -13.69 11.17
C MET A 147 -28.42 -13.55 12.65
N ALA A 148 -28.92 -14.44 13.52
CA ALA A 148 -28.57 -14.46 14.93
C ALA A 148 -27.08 -14.78 15.13
N GLY A 149 -26.54 -15.75 14.39
CA GLY A 149 -25.11 -16.07 14.39
C GLY A 149 -24.25 -14.84 14.05
N TRP A 150 -24.62 -14.08 13.02
CA TRP A 150 -23.90 -12.86 12.62
C TRP A 150 -23.93 -11.75 13.69
N VAL A 151 -25.05 -11.58 14.40
CA VAL A 151 -25.16 -10.59 15.50
C VAL A 151 -24.33 -11.01 16.72
N VAL A 152 -24.30 -12.31 17.04
CA VAL A 152 -23.46 -12.85 18.11
C VAL A 152 -21.97 -12.74 17.74
N GLU A 153 -21.61 -13.00 16.49
CA GLU A 153 -20.24 -12.85 15.96
C GLU A 153 -19.74 -11.39 16.06
N GLN A 154 -20.56 -10.41 15.67
CA GLN A 154 -20.26 -8.98 15.87
C GLN A 154 -20.01 -8.64 17.35
N THR A 155 -20.74 -9.28 18.27
CA THR A 155 -20.62 -9.02 19.72
C THR A 155 -19.35 -9.65 20.29
N LEU A 156 -19.04 -10.89 19.91
CA LEU A 156 -17.80 -11.60 20.29
C LEU A 156 -16.54 -10.92 19.73
N GLN A 157 -16.58 -10.34 18.53
CA GLN A 157 -15.46 -9.55 17.99
C GLN A 157 -15.18 -8.30 18.84
N VAL A 158 -16.22 -7.62 19.34
CA VAL A 158 -16.06 -6.45 20.22
C VAL A 158 -15.48 -6.85 21.58
N ASP A 159 -15.97 -7.93 22.19
CA ASP A 159 -15.45 -8.41 23.49
C ASP A 159 -14.00 -8.94 23.38
N THR A 160 -13.65 -9.62 22.28
CA THR A 160 -12.26 -10.07 22.06
C THR A 160 -11.30 -8.93 21.73
N GLU A 161 -11.76 -7.87 21.06
CA GLU A 161 -11.02 -6.59 20.92
C GLU A 161 -10.80 -5.91 22.28
N HIS A 162 -11.83 -5.87 23.13
CA HIS A 162 -11.72 -5.31 24.48
C HIS A 162 -10.79 -6.12 25.38
N ALA A 163 -10.91 -7.45 25.40
CA ALA A 163 -10.02 -8.33 26.14
C ALA A 163 -8.56 -8.24 25.65
N LYS A 164 -8.32 -8.17 24.33
CA LYS A 164 -6.98 -7.94 23.77
C LYS A 164 -6.43 -6.56 24.12
N LYS A 165 -7.26 -5.50 24.10
CA LYS A 165 -6.86 -4.16 24.55
C LYS A 165 -6.51 -4.16 26.04
N GLU A 166 -7.28 -4.84 26.88
CA GLU A 166 -7.04 -4.93 28.32
C GLU A 166 -5.77 -5.75 28.62
N GLN A 167 -5.59 -6.91 27.97
CA GLN A 167 -4.37 -7.72 28.08
C GLN A 167 -3.13 -6.97 27.57
N LEU A 168 -3.24 -6.22 26.47
CA LEU A 168 -2.17 -5.37 25.94
C LEU A 168 -1.87 -4.20 26.89
N ASN A 169 -2.88 -3.57 27.48
CA ASN A 169 -2.71 -2.47 28.42
C ASN A 169 -2.10 -2.94 29.75
N ASN A 170 -2.47 -4.14 30.22
CA ASN A 170 -1.82 -4.80 31.35
C ASN A 170 -0.36 -5.15 31.02
N GLN A 171 -0.06 -5.67 29.82
CA GLN A 171 1.32 -5.85 29.37
C GLN A 171 2.10 -4.53 29.29
N TYR A 172 1.48 -3.42 28.88
CA TYR A 172 2.10 -2.09 28.92
C TYR A 172 2.36 -1.60 30.36
N GLN A 173 1.47 -1.90 31.32
CA GLN A 173 1.68 -1.59 32.74
C GLN A 173 2.75 -2.47 33.39
N ASP A 174 2.80 -3.76 33.07
CA ASP A 174 3.86 -4.68 33.50
C ASP A 174 5.21 -4.24 32.90
N LEU A 175 5.24 -3.79 31.64
CA LEU A 175 6.45 -3.22 31.05
C LEU A 175 6.86 -1.93 31.77
N GLN A 176 5.93 -1.00 32.02
CA GLN A 176 6.24 0.26 32.71
C GLN A 176 6.74 0.03 34.15
N THR A 177 6.16 -0.93 34.88
CA THR A 177 6.61 -1.29 36.23
C THR A 177 7.94 -2.05 36.21
N ALA A 178 8.23 -2.86 35.18
CA ALA A 178 9.54 -3.47 34.98
C ALA A 178 10.65 -2.48 34.57
N TYR A 179 10.32 -1.41 33.84
CA TYR A 179 11.26 -0.34 33.48
C TYR A 179 11.46 0.72 34.58
N ALA A 180 10.53 0.84 35.53
CA ALA A 180 10.64 1.76 36.67
C ALA A 180 11.93 1.60 37.52
N PRO A 181 12.37 0.39 37.93
CA PRO A 181 13.66 0.23 38.61
C PRO A 181 14.85 0.59 37.71
N VAL A 182 14.83 0.22 36.42
CA VAL A 182 15.92 0.51 35.47
C VAL A 182 16.13 2.03 35.29
N CYS A 183 15.05 2.82 35.27
CA CYS A 183 15.15 4.28 35.25
C CYS A 183 15.69 4.85 36.58
N LYS A 184 15.35 4.23 37.72
CA LYS A 184 15.84 4.64 39.04
C LYS A 184 17.35 4.36 39.20
N ASP A 185 17.79 3.20 38.72
CA ASP A 185 19.19 2.78 38.74
C ASP A 185 20.05 3.62 37.79
N ASN A 186 19.56 3.93 36.57
CA ASN A 186 20.24 4.86 35.66
C ASN A 186 20.37 6.28 36.24
N HIS A 187 19.35 6.80 36.93
CA HIS A 187 19.42 8.12 37.55
C HIS A 187 20.36 8.15 38.78
N GLN A 188 20.54 7.02 39.48
CA GLN A 188 21.58 6.85 40.50
C GLN A 188 22.99 6.72 39.88
N LEU A 189 23.13 6.03 38.74
CA LEU A 189 24.39 5.94 38.00
C LEU A 189 24.83 7.32 37.47
N GLU A 190 23.96 8.09 36.83
CA GLU A 190 24.29 9.42 36.32
C GLU A 190 24.73 10.39 37.43
N SER A 191 24.03 10.39 38.57
CA SER A 191 24.39 11.23 39.72
C SER A 191 25.73 10.81 40.35
N THR A 192 26.03 9.51 40.39
CA THR A 192 27.31 8.97 40.90
C THR A 192 28.48 9.22 39.94
N VAL A 193 28.26 9.17 38.63
CA VAL A 193 29.27 9.52 37.61
C VAL A 193 29.53 11.04 37.60
N ARG A 194 28.49 11.86 37.79
CA ARG A 194 28.62 13.32 37.83
C ARG A 194 29.38 13.80 39.07
N SER A 195 29.17 13.19 40.24
CA SER A 195 29.95 13.52 41.45
C SER A 195 31.42 13.10 41.33
N LYS A 196 31.72 11.90 40.79
CA LYS A 196 33.11 11.46 40.52
C LYS A 196 33.85 12.36 39.52
N ARG A 197 33.23 12.72 38.38
CA ARG A 197 33.85 13.63 37.40
C ARG A 197 34.11 15.03 37.94
N ILE A 198 33.34 15.49 38.93
CA ILE A 198 33.55 16.78 39.58
C ILE A 198 34.73 16.69 40.57
N THR A 199 34.81 15.64 41.39
CA THR A 199 35.94 15.47 42.32
C THR A 199 37.26 15.20 41.60
N GLU A 200 37.29 14.39 40.54
CA GLU A 200 38.50 14.17 39.72
C GLU A 200 38.97 15.46 39.02
N LYS A 201 38.05 16.29 38.52
CA LYS A 201 38.44 17.59 37.96
C LYS A 201 38.95 18.56 39.02
N LEU A 202 38.34 18.59 40.20
CA LEU A 202 38.77 19.43 41.32
C LEU A 202 40.18 19.07 41.80
N THR A 203 40.49 17.78 41.99
CA THR A 203 41.85 17.36 42.41
C THR A 203 42.90 17.67 41.35
N VAL A 204 42.60 17.47 40.06
CA VAL A 204 43.51 17.85 38.96
C VAL A 204 43.70 19.37 38.88
N THR A 205 42.64 20.18 39.01
CA THR A 205 42.79 21.65 39.02
C THR A 205 43.53 22.15 40.25
N ALA A 206 43.36 21.52 41.41
CA ALA A 206 44.11 21.85 42.63
C ALA A 206 45.60 21.49 42.48
N ALA A 207 45.92 20.33 41.90
CA ALA A 207 47.30 19.94 41.62
C ALA A 207 47.98 20.88 40.61
N ILE A 208 47.28 21.30 39.57
CA ILE A 208 47.78 22.30 38.60
C ILE A 208 47.97 23.67 39.26
N MET A 209 47.04 24.12 40.11
CA MET A 209 47.18 25.36 40.87
C MET A 209 48.36 25.32 41.84
N VAL A 210 48.58 24.21 42.56
CA VAL A 210 49.74 24.05 43.45
C VAL A 210 51.05 23.99 42.64
N SER A 211 51.06 23.30 41.50
CA SER A 211 52.22 23.27 40.59
C SER A 211 52.56 24.66 40.05
N LEU A 212 51.56 25.42 39.60
CA LEU A 212 51.71 26.82 39.17
C LEU A 212 52.13 27.73 40.32
N PHE A 213 51.65 27.51 41.54
CA PHE A 213 52.06 28.29 42.70
C PHE A 213 53.51 27.97 43.12
N CYS A 214 53.95 26.72 43.03
CA CYS A 214 55.35 26.34 43.22
C CYS A 214 56.27 26.90 42.12
N LEU A 215 55.82 26.89 40.85
CA LEU A 215 56.53 27.53 39.74
C LEU A 215 56.60 29.05 39.91
N PHE A 216 55.52 29.69 40.35
CA PHE A 216 55.50 31.12 40.67
C PHE A 216 56.41 31.44 41.86
N TYR A 217 56.44 30.60 42.90
CA TYR A 217 57.32 30.80 44.06
C TYR A 217 58.80 30.58 43.70
N LEU A 218 59.12 29.60 42.84
CA LEU A 218 60.47 29.41 42.29
C LEU A 218 60.89 30.59 41.40
N PHE A 219 59.97 31.09 40.56
CA PHE A 219 60.21 32.27 39.73
C PHE A 219 60.43 33.54 40.59
N PHE A 220 59.64 33.74 41.63
CA PHE A 220 59.76 34.86 42.56
C PHE A 220 61.04 34.79 43.41
N ALA A 221 61.43 33.58 43.84
CA ALA A 221 62.69 33.34 44.53
C ALA A 221 63.92 33.60 43.63
N TYR A 222 63.84 33.27 42.34
CA TYR A 222 64.86 33.64 41.35
C TYR A 222 64.88 35.14 41.03
N SER A 223 63.73 35.81 41.07
CA SER A 223 63.58 37.22 40.70
C SER A 223 64.17 38.22 41.72
N PHE A 224 64.56 37.78 42.92
CA PHE A 224 65.03 38.66 43.99
C PHE A 224 66.56 38.67 44.20
N ASN A 225 67.34 38.04 43.31
CA ASN A 225 68.79 37.87 43.51
C ASN A 225 69.66 38.01 42.24
N VAL A 226 69.32 38.97 41.37
CA VAL A 226 70.25 39.50 40.35
C VAL A 226 70.07 41.02 40.28
N ALA A 227 71.14 41.77 40.56
CA ALA A 227 71.16 43.22 40.35
C ALA A 227 71.28 43.53 38.84
N PRO A 228 70.55 44.53 38.31
CA PRO A 228 70.63 44.85 36.89
C PRO A 228 71.89 45.65 36.57
N GLU A 229 72.81 45.05 35.82
CA GLU A 229 73.87 45.79 35.12
C GLU A 229 73.34 46.19 33.74
N ALA A 230 73.31 47.49 33.46
CA ALA A 230 72.67 48.01 32.26
C ALA A 230 73.54 47.83 31.02
N GLN A 231 72.98 47.22 29.98
CA GLN A 231 73.47 47.36 28.60
C GLN A 231 72.29 47.65 27.68
N ASP A 232 72.30 48.85 27.09
CA ASP A 232 71.42 49.20 25.98
C ASP A 232 71.60 48.20 24.84
N ARG A 233 70.49 47.63 24.37
CA ARG A 233 70.41 46.93 23.09
C ARG A 233 69.21 47.44 22.34
N GLU A 234 69.47 48.34 21.40
CA GLU A 234 68.51 48.75 20.40
C GLU A 234 67.97 47.51 19.68
N GLY A 235 66.64 47.39 19.61
CA GLY A 235 66.00 46.36 18.77
C GLY A 235 66.30 46.64 17.30
N PRO A 236 66.67 45.64 16.48
CA PRO A 236 67.04 45.87 15.09
C PRO A 236 65.88 46.46 14.30
N GLN A 237 66.11 47.60 13.65
CA GLN A 237 65.14 48.18 12.75
C GLN A 237 64.92 47.24 11.55
N SER A 238 63.70 46.73 11.40
CA SER A 238 63.30 46.03 10.19
C SER A 238 63.33 46.99 9.00
N HIS A 239 64.31 46.82 8.12
CA HIS A 239 64.25 47.39 6.78
C HIS A 239 63.15 46.66 6.00
N ILE A 240 61.99 47.30 5.84
CA ILE A 240 60.95 46.76 4.97
C ILE A 240 61.44 46.90 3.53
N GLN A 241 61.93 45.80 2.94
CA GLN A 241 62.19 45.74 1.50
C GLN A 241 60.86 45.83 0.76
N SER A 242 60.59 46.99 0.18
CA SER A 242 59.46 47.19 -0.70
C SER A 242 59.62 46.35 -1.97
N GLN A 243 58.63 45.52 -2.28
CA GLN A 243 58.62 44.69 -3.48
C GLN A 243 57.74 45.34 -4.55
N LEU A 244 58.25 45.39 -5.78
CA LEU A 244 57.53 45.91 -6.94
C LEU A 244 56.85 44.74 -7.67
N ILE A 245 55.52 44.79 -7.77
CA ILE A 245 54.71 43.81 -8.50
C ILE A 245 53.96 44.54 -9.61
N SER A 246 53.96 43.98 -10.82
CA SER A 246 53.11 44.46 -11.92
C SER A 246 51.77 43.74 -11.83
N PRO A 247 50.62 44.44 -11.86
CA PRO A 247 49.30 43.84 -11.79
C PRO A 247 49.08 42.99 -13.05
N GLN A 248 48.70 41.73 -12.86
CA GLN A 248 48.57 40.79 -13.96
C GLN A 248 47.16 40.87 -14.54
N VAL A 249 47.07 40.88 -15.88
CA VAL A 249 45.82 40.65 -16.60
C VAL A 249 45.72 39.15 -16.81
N GLU A 250 44.78 38.52 -16.10
CA GLU A 250 44.56 37.08 -16.17
C GLU A 250 43.07 36.74 -16.20
N ARG A 251 42.75 35.55 -16.72
CA ARG A 251 41.40 35.00 -16.65
C ARG A 251 41.16 34.52 -15.23
N VAL A 252 40.23 35.17 -14.55
CA VAL A 252 39.84 34.81 -13.19
C VAL A 252 38.45 34.17 -13.21
N GLU A 253 38.33 33.07 -12.48
CA GLU A 253 37.10 32.33 -12.25
C GLU A 253 36.92 32.09 -10.75
N ASP A 254 35.69 32.26 -10.26
CA ASP A 254 35.29 31.92 -8.89
C ASP A 254 34.27 30.79 -8.92
N PHE A 255 34.45 29.82 -8.02
CA PHE A 255 33.67 28.58 -7.98
C PHE A 255 33.00 28.42 -6.62
N LEU A 256 31.68 28.32 -6.63
CA LEU A 256 30.90 27.89 -5.49
C LEU A 256 30.95 26.36 -5.42
N HIS A 257 31.60 25.85 -4.39
CA HIS A 257 31.61 24.42 -4.05
C HIS A 257 30.37 24.08 -3.22
N LEU A 258 29.61 23.08 -3.68
CA LEU A 258 28.42 22.57 -2.99
C LEU A 258 28.51 21.05 -2.87
N SER A 259 28.50 20.55 -1.64
CA SER A 259 28.39 19.12 -1.36
C SER A 259 26.96 18.64 -1.60
N GLY A 260 26.79 17.46 -2.17
CA GLY A 260 25.50 16.82 -2.39
C GLY A 260 25.60 15.30 -2.31
N ASN A 261 24.48 14.63 -2.53
CA ASN A 261 24.43 13.18 -2.67
C ASN A 261 23.76 12.78 -3.98
N LEU A 262 24.33 11.75 -4.60
CA LEU A 262 23.87 11.23 -5.89
C LEU A 262 22.57 10.44 -5.72
N GLN A 263 21.59 10.77 -6.54
CA GLN A 263 20.26 10.18 -6.63
C GLN A 263 20.05 9.63 -8.06
N PRO A 264 19.17 8.62 -8.26
CA PRO A 264 18.75 8.24 -9.61
C PRO A 264 17.94 9.39 -10.25
N LEU A 265 17.81 9.35 -11.58
CA LEU A 265 17.01 10.35 -12.30
C LEU A 265 15.53 10.27 -11.92
N SER A 266 15.02 9.06 -11.72
CA SER A 266 13.67 8.79 -11.23
C SER A 266 13.61 7.53 -10.37
N TRP A 267 12.56 7.46 -9.54
CA TRP A 267 12.27 6.29 -8.69
C TRP A 267 10.95 5.67 -9.18
N VAL A 268 11.02 4.48 -9.77
CA VAL A 268 9.83 3.77 -10.27
C VAL A 268 9.47 2.67 -9.29
N LYS A 269 8.28 2.76 -8.71
CA LYS A 269 7.74 1.71 -7.82
C LYS A 269 7.00 0.67 -8.66
N VAL A 270 7.32 -0.59 -8.42
CA VAL A 270 6.60 -1.73 -8.99
C VAL A 270 5.76 -2.33 -7.87
N ASN A 271 4.46 -2.34 -8.08
CA ASN A 271 3.48 -2.84 -7.12
C ASN A 271 2.87 -4.15 -7.62
N ALA A 272 2.34 -4.97 -6.71
CA ALA A 272 1.54 -6.14 -7.05
C ALA A 272 0.28 -5.71 -7.84
N PRO A 273 0.00 -6.28 -9.02
CA PRO A 273 -1.17 -5.92 -9.82
C PRO A 273 -2.48 -6.60 -9.33
N LEU A 274 -2.34 -7.66 -8.52
CA LEU A 274 -3.40 -8.57 -8.08
C LEU A 274 -2.98 -9.29 -6.78
N ASP A 275 -3.94 -9.93 -6.11
CA ASP A 275 -3.72 -10.70 -4.88
C ASP A 275 -3.26 -12.13 -5.23
N ALA A 276 -2.04 -12.52 -4.85
CA ALA A 276 -1.49 -13.87 -5.13
C ALA A 276 -0.27 -14.20 -4.26
N ALA A 277 0.17 -15.47 -4.32
CA ALA A 277 1.50 -15.87 -3.88
C ALA A 277 2.56 -15.48 -4.93
N ILE A 278 3.78 -15.18 -4.49
CA ILE A 278 4.96 -15.12 -5.37
C ILE A 278 5.45 -16.57 -5.61
N GLU A 279 5.56 -16.99 -6.86
CA GLU A 279 6.09 -18.30 -7.25
C GLU A 279 7.62 -18.23 -7.42
N HIS A 280 8.12 -17.28 -8.23
CA HIS A 280 9.55 -17.10 -8.50
C HIS A 280 10.01 -15.64 -8.34
N VAL A 281 11.26 -15.49 -7.89
CA VAL A 281 11.98 -14.21 -7.74
C VAL A 281 13.23 -14.25 -8.62
N ASN A 282 13.23 -13.43 -9.67
CA ASN A 282 14.22 -13.47 -10.76
C ASN A 282 15.27 -12.34 -10.70
N PHE A 283 15.46 -11.73 -9.52
CA PHE A 283 16.47 -10.69 -9.26
C PHE A 283 17.01 -10.79 -7.84
N GLN A 284 18.15 -10.14 -7.58
CA GLN A 284 18.66 -9.82 -6.25
C GLN A 284 18.71 -8.29 -6.05
N TYR A 285 18.59 -7.83 -4.80
CA TYR A 285 18.69 -6.40 -4.51
C TYR A 285 20.09 -5.87 -4.81
N GLY A 286 20.16 -4.82 -5.63
CA GLY A 286 21.41 -4.26 -6.17
C GLY A 286 21.73 -4.69 -7.61
N ASP A 287 20.97 -5.63 -8.17
CA ASP A 287 21.09 -6.03 -9.59
C ASP A 287 20.64 -4.91 -10.53
N THR A 288 21.28 -4.85 -11.70
CA THR A 288 20.87 -3.98 -12.80
C THR A 288 19.93 -4.73 -13.73
N VAL A 289 18.73 -4.19 -13.94
CA VAL A 289 17.68 -4.78 -14.77
C VAL A 289 17.40 -3.92 -16.01
N GLN A 290 17.03 -4.58 -17.10
CA GLN A 290 16.62 -3.90 -18.34
C GLN A 290 15.10 -3.67 -18.37
N GLN A 291 14.65 -2.71 -19.17
CA GLN A 291 13.22 -2.53 -19.43
C GLN A 291 12.63 -3.80 -20.06
N GLY A 292 11.50 -4.27 -19.54
CA GLY A 292 10.85 -5.52 -19.96
C GLY A 292 11.43 -6.79 -19.34
N GLN A 293 12.50 -6.72 -18.55
CA GLN A 293 13.04 -7.89 -17.84
C GLN A 293 12.04 -8.41 -16.81
N LEU A 294 11.81 -9.73 -16.77
CA LEU A 294 10.96 -10.39 -15.78
C LEU A 294 11.62 -10.33 -14.39
N LEU A 295 10.86 -9.89 -13.38
CA LEU A 295 11.32 -9.71 -12.00
C LEU A 295 10.68 -10.72 -11.04
N LEU A 296 9.36 -10.88 -11.13
CA LEU A 296 8.58 -11.76 -10.28
C LEU A 296 7.55 -12.51 -11.11
N GLU A 297 7.31 -13.76 -10.75
CA GLU A 297 6.22 -14.57 -11.26
C GLU A 297 5.27 -14.82 -10.09
N LEU A 298 4.00 -14.44 -10.24
CA LEU A 298 2.93 -14.74 -9.27
C LEU A 298 2.25 -16.07 -9.63
N ASP A 299 1.78 -16.80 -8.61
CA ASP A 299 1.01 -18.03 -8.81
C ASP A 299 -0.21 -17.77 -9.69
N GLN A 300 -0.19 -18.35 -10.89
CA GLN A 300 -1.22 -18.13 -11.90
C GLN A 300 -2.36 -19.15 -11.82
N SER A 301 -2.25 -20.20 -10.99
CA SER A 301 -3.11 -21.39 -11.02
C SER A 301 -4.61 -21.04 -10.98
N THR A 302 -5.00 -20.23 -10.00
CA THR A 302 -6.39 -19.80 -9.79
C THR A 302 -6.88 -18.88 -10.92
N ILE A 303 -6.02 -18.01 -11.44
CA ILE A 303 -6.38 -17.02 -12.49
C ILE A 303 -6.51 -17.71 -13.85
N GLN A 304 -5.63 -18.67 -14.16
CA GLN A 304 -5.71 -19.48 -15.37
C GLN A 304 -6.97 -20.34 -15.40
N LEU A 305 -7.39 -20.92 -14.26
CA LEU A 305 -8.67 -21.63 -14.15
C LEU A 305 -9.84 -20.67 -14.42
N ALA A 306 -9.89 -19.53 -13.73
CA ALA A 306 -10.94 -18.53 -13.95
C ALA A 306 -10.98 -18.00 -15.40
N TYR A 307 -9.83 -17.82 -16.04
CA TYR A 307 -9.73 -17.43 -17.45
C TYR A 307 -10.27 -18.51 -18.39
N ARG A 308 -10.00 -19.80 -18.12
CA ARG A 308 -10.57 -20.93 -18.88
C ARG A 308 -12.09 -21.00 -18.74
N ASP A 309 -12.62 -20.79 -17.55
CA ASP A 309 -14.07 -20.78 -17.31
C ASP A 309 -14.75 -19.59 -18.00
N ALA A 310 -14.15 -18.40 -17.94
CA ALA A 310 -14.64 -17.23 -18.67
C ALA A 310 -14.57 -17.41 -20.20
N THR A 311 -13.53 -18.09 -20.70
CA THR A 311 -13.41 -18.46 -22.12
C THR A 311 -14.51 -19.43 -22.54
N ALA A 312 -14.84 -20.42 -21.70
CA ALA A 312 -15.96 -21.33 -21.94
C ALA A 312 -17.32 -20.59 -21.95
N ALA A 313 -17.54 -19.67 -21.01
CA ALA A 313 -18.74 -18.83 -20.96
C ALA A 313 -18.88 -17.90 -22.17
N TYR A 314 -17.77 -17.35 -22.68
CA TYR A 314 -17.73 -16.58 -23.93
C TYR A 314 -18.17 -17.44 -25.12
N PHE A 315 -17.61 -18.65 -25.29
CA PHE A 315 -18.02 -19.56 -26.37
C PHE A 315 -19.49 -20.01 -26.27
N GLN A 316 -20.02 -20.19 -25.05
CA GLN A 316 -21.45 -20.48 -24.84
C GLN A 316 -22.33 -19.30 -25.28
N SER A 317 -22.00 -18.08 -24.87
CA SER A 317 -22.74 -16.87 -25.28
C SER A 317 -22.64 -16.61 -26.79
N LEU A 318 -21.47 -16.86 -27.40
CA LEU A 318 -21.25 -16.73 -28.84
C LEU A 318 -22.10 -17.72 -29.64
N LYS A 319 -22.14 -18.99 -29.20
CA LYS A 319 -22.98 -20.04 -29.78
C LYS A 319 -24.46 -19.65 -29.73
N GLU A 320 -24.93 -19.11 -28.61
CA GLU A 320 -26.33 -18.71 -28.45
C GLU A 320 -26.69 -17.48 -29.29
N PHE A 321 -25.81 -16.48 -29.35
CA PHE A 321 -25.97 -15.32 -30.22
C PHE A 321 -26.06 -15.72 -31.70
N GLU A 322 -25.15 -16.57 -32.20
CA GLU A 322 -25.21 -17.05 -33.59
C GLU A 322 -26.41 -17.98 -33.83
N ARG A 323 -26.87 -18.75 -32.84
CA ARG A 323 -28.10 -19.55 -32.94
C ARG A 323 -29.31 -18.66 -33.18
N LEU A 324 -29.47 -17.59 -32.39
CA LEU A 324 -30.59 -16.65 -32.48
C LEU A 324 -30.53 -15.82 -33.76
N LYS A 325 -29.36 -15.27 -34.09
CA LYS A 325 -29.10 -14.51 -35.33
C LYS A 325 -29.45 -15.29 -36.60
N ASN A 326 -29.21 -16.60 -36.61
CA ASN A 326 -29.51 -17.48 -37.75
C ASN A 326 -30.86 -18.25 -37.61
N TRP A 327 -31.64 -18.00 -36.56
CA TRP A 327 -32.85 -18.76 -36.23
C TRP A 327 -33.94 -18.70 -37.30
N SER A 328 -34.07 -17.58 -38.01
CA SER A 328 -35.01 -17.42 -39.14
C SER A 328 -34.78 -18.43 -40.29
N ASN A 329 -33.57 -19.01 -40.35
CA ASN A 329 -33.11 -20.04 -41.27
C ASN A 329 -33.03 -21.44 -40.64
N SER A 330 -33.47 -21.63 -39.40
CA SER A 330 -33.45 -22.91 -38.71
C SER A 330 -34.40 -23.95 -39.34
N ILE A 331 -34.25 -25.22 -38.96
CA ILE A 331 -35.12 -26.30 -39.46
C ILE A 331 -36.55 -26.17 -38.91
N GLU A 332 -36.70 -25.65 -37.69
CA GLU A 332 -37.96 -25.39 -36.99
C GLU A 332 -38.78 -24.33 -37.73
N VAL A 333 -38.19 -23.16 -38.01
CA VAL A 333 -38.86 -22.09 -38.78
C VAL A 333 -39.16 -22.54 -40.21
N LYS A 334 -38.27 -23.31 -40.85
CA LYS A 334 -38.53 -23.90 -42.18
C LYS A 334 -39.67 -24.93 -42.14
N ASN A 335 -39.78 -25.73 -41.10
CA ASN A 335 -40.89 -26.68 -40.89
C ASN A 335 -42.22 -25.96 -40.69
N ALA A 336 -42.26 -24.92 -39.85
CA ALA A 336 -43.47 -24.13 -39.62
C ALA A 336 -43.93 -23.40 -40.90
N LYS A 337 -43.01 -22.80 -41.66
CA LYS A 337 -43.30 -22.24 -43.01
C LYS A 337 -43.92 -23.30 -43.95
N ARG A 338 -43.37 -24.52 -43.97
CA ARG A 338 -43.94 -25.64 -44.75
C ARG A 338 -45.31 -26.11 -44.23
N ALA A 339 -45.61 -25.97 -42.94
CA ALA A 339 -46.93 -26.28 -42.40
C ALA A 339 -47.98 -25.26 -42.89
N VAL A 340 -47.69 -23.96 -42.82
CA VAL A 340 -48.56 -22.89 -43.34
C VAL A 340 -48.86 -23.08 -44.83
N VAL A 341 -47.85 -23.37 -45.66
CA VAL A 341 -48.05 -23.61 -47.09
C VAL A 341 -48.97 -24.80 -47.35
N ARG A 342 -48.84 -25.90 -46.60
CA ARG A 342 -49.71 -27.08 -46.72
C ARG A 342 -51.15 -26.76 -46.29
N ALA A 343 -51.34 -26.11 -45.14
CA ALA A 343 -52.67 -25.75 -44.63
C ALA A 343 -53.39 -24.77 -45.57
N ASN A 344 -52.68 -23.77 -46.10
CA ASN A 344 -53.23 -22.82 -47.06
C ASN A 344 -53.65 -23.52 -48.37
N LYS A 345 -52.88 -24.52 -48.85
CA LYS A 345 -53.27 -25.28 -50.05
C LYS A 345 -54.47 -26.19 -49.80
N ALA A 346 -54.58 -26.79 -48.61
CA ALA A 346 -55.78 -27.54 -48.22
C ALA A 346 -57.03 -26.65 -48.18
N LEU A 347 -56.92 -25.46 -47.57
CA LEU A 347 -57.99 -24.46 -47.54
C LEU A 347 -58.42 -24.00 -48.95
N GLN A 348 -57.45 -23.76 -49.84
CA GLN A 348 -57.74 -23.43 -51.23
C GLN A 348 -58.59 -24.51 -51.90
N LEU A 349 -58.17 -25.79 -51.79
CA LEU A 349 -58.88 -26.92 -52.39
C LEU A 349 -60.29 -27.11 -51.80
N ALA A 350 -60.45 -26.92 -50.48
CA ALA A 350 -61.76 -26.96 -49.83
C ALA A 350 -62.69 -25.84 -50.33
N LYS A 351 -62.17 -24.61 -50.52
CA LYS A 351 -62.93 -23.47 -51.05
C LYS A 351 -63.31 -23.66 -52.52
N GLU A 352 -62.41 -24.16 -53.36
CA GLU A 352 -62.66 -24.49 -54.76
C GLU A 352 -63.74 -25.59 -54.91
N ARG A 353 -63.69 -26.62 -54.06
CA ARG A 353 -64.71 -27.67 -53.97
C ARG A 353 -66.07 -27.11 -53.54
N HIS A 354 -66.13 -26.41 -52.41
CA HIS A 354 -67.36 -25.77 -51.91
C HIS A 354 -67.99 -24.81 -52.94
N ALA A 355 -67.19 -24.01 -53.64
CA ALA A 355 -67.68 -23.11 -54.69
C ALA A 355 -68.29 -23.88 -55.87
N SER A 356 -67.67 -24.99 -56.27
CA SER A 356 -68.18 -25.88 -57.32
C SER A 356 -69.50 -26.55 -56.90
N THR A 357 -69.54 -27.12 -55.70
CA THR A 357 -70.74 -27.74 -55.11
C THR A 357 -71.89 -26.72 -54.95
N ASN A 358 -71.59 -25.49 -54.55
CA ASN A 358 -72.59 -24.41 -54.47
C ASN A 358 -73.19 -24.07 -55.86
N SER A 359 -72.38 -24.04 -56.92
CA SER A 359 -72.89 -23.84 -58.29
C SER A 359 -73.79 -25.00 -58.76
N LEU A 360 -73.48 -26.23 -58.36
CA LEU A 360 -74.31 -27.41 -58.64
C LEU A 360 -75.61 -27.41 -57.81
N PHE A 361 -75.54 -26.96 -56.55
CA PHE A 361 -76.68 -26.84 -55.65
C PHE A 361 -77.69 -25.80 -56.17
N GLN A 362 -77.20 -24.64 -56.64
CA GLN A 362 -78.05 -23.61 -57.28
C GLN A 362 -78.75 -24.11 -58.56
N LYS A 363 -78.24 -25.15 -59.20
CA LYS A 363 -78.84 -25.83 -60.36
C LYS A 363 -79.74 -27.02 -59.96
N GLY A 364 -79.91 -27.30 -58.66
CA GLY A 364 -80.70 -28.42 -58.14
C GLY A 364 -80.08 -29.81 -58.33
N ILE A 365 -78.77 -29.89 -58.59
CA ILE A 365 -78.09 -31.15 -58.95
C ILE A 365 -77.62 -31.95 -57.72
N VAL A 366 -77.26 -31.27 -56.63
CA VAL A 366 -76.73 -31.88 -55.39
C VAL A 366 -77.60 -31.53 -54.17
N ALA A 367 -77.53 -32.35 -53.12
CA ALA A 367 -78.30 -32.14 -51.90
C ALA A 367 -77.67 -31.08 -50.98
N LYS A 368 -78.49 -30.38 -50.19
CA LYS A 368 -78.01 -29.38 -49.22
C LYS A 368 -76.99 -29.96 -48.22
N THR A 369 -77.17 -31.22 -47.80
CA THR A 369 -76.29 -31.92 -46.87
C THR A 369 -74.85 -32.04 -47.38
N GLU A 370 -74.66 -32.08 -48.70
CA GLU A 370 -73.34 -32.14 -49.34
C GLU A 370 -72.66 -30.76 -49.31
N LEU A 371 -73.41 -29.69 -49.62
CA LEU A 371 -72.95 -28.30 -49.47
C LEU A 371 -72.58 -27.98 -47.99
N ASP A 372 -73.43 -28.37 -47.04
CA ASP A 372 -73.19 -28.20 -45.60
C ASP A 372 -71.98 -29.05 -45.11
N SER A 373 -71.56 -30.07 -45.87
CA SER A 373 -70.34 -30.86 -45.58
C SER A 373 -69.08 -30.19 -46.12
N ASP A 374 -69.11 -29.68 -47.36
CA ASP A 374 -67.99 -28.91 -47.92
C ASP A 374 -67.77 -27.60 -47.14
N TRP A 375 -68.83 -26.96 -46.64
CA TRP A 375 -68.71 -25.77 -45.77
C TRP A 375 -67.98 -26.09 -44.45
N ARG A 376 -68.29 -27.23 -43.82
CA ARG A 376 -67.57 -27.69 -42.63
C ARG A 376 -66.10 -27.99 -42.92
N ALA A 377 -65.79 -28.59 -44.07
CA ALA A 377 -64.42 -28.84 -44.51
C ALA A 377 -63.64 -27.53 -44.76
N VAL A 378 -64.28 -26.48 -45.26
CA VAL A 378 -63.67 -25.13 -45.35
C VAL A 378 -63.35 -24.60 -43.94
N SER A 379 -64.31 -24.64 -43.01
CA SER A 379 -64.13 -24.17 -41.63
C SER A 379 -62.98 -24.89 -40.91
N GLU A 380 -62.91 -26.22 -41.03
CA GLU A 380 -61.81 -27.03 -40.48
C GLU A 380 -60.44 -26.67 -41.07
N ALA A 381 -60.38 -26.42 -42.39
CA ALA A 381 -59.16 -25.98 -43.06
C ALA A 381 -58.75 -24.55 -42.69
N GLU A 382 -59.68 -23.66 -42.36
CA GLU A 382 -59.40 -22.32 -41.82
C GLU A 382 -58.79 -22.41 -40.42
N VAL A 383 -59.36 -23.19 -39.51
CA VAL A 383 -58.78 -23.44 -38.18
C VAL A 383 -57.37 -24.03 -38.28
N THR A 384 -57.18 -25.02 -39.17
CA THR A 384 -55.87 -25.63 -39.42
C THR A 384 -54.84 -24.62 -39.94
N LEU A 385 -55.24 -23.68 -40.79
CA LEU A 385 -54.37 -22.61 -41.27
C LEU A 385 -54.00 -21.65 -40.13
N THR A 386 -54.95 -21.22 -39.31
CA THR A 386 -54.71 -20.35 -38.16
C THR A 386 -53.71 -20.99 -37.19
N MET A 387 -53.91 -22.26 -36.81
CA MET A 387 -52.96 -22.99 -35.94
C MET A 387 -51.56 -23.08 -36.54
N ALA A 388 -51.43 -23.29 -37.86
CA ALA A 388 -50.14 -23.31 -38.54
C ALA A 388 -49.47 -21.93 -38.57
N GLN A 389 -50.26 -20.86 -38.72
CA GLN A 389 -49.77 -19.46 -38.69
C GLN A 389 -49.32 -19.06 -37.28
N GLU A 390 -50.10 -19.37 -36.25
CA GLU A 390 -49.74 -19.16 -34.85
C GLU A 390 -48.46 -19.92 -34.48
N SER A 391 -48.35 -21.18 -34.92
CA SER A 391 -47.12 -21.97 -34.75
C SER A 391 -45.90 -21.32 -35.42
N LEU A 392 -46.05 -20.77 -36.63
CA LEU A 392 -44.99 -20.03 -37.31
C LEU A 392 -44.60 -18.75 -36.56
N ILE A 393 -45.58 -17.96 -36.10
CA ILE A 393 -45.35 -16.74 -35.32
C ILE A 393 -44.62 -17.07 -34.01
N ALA A 394 -45.05 -18.12 -33.30
CA ALA A 394 -44.42 -18.60 -32.07
C ALA A 394 -42.98 -19.08 -32.31
N GLN A 395 -42.67 -19.71 -33.45
CA GLN A 395 -41.29 -20.03 -33.81
C GLN A 395 -40.49 -18.77 -34.14
N GLN A 396 -41.06 -17.78 -34.83
CA GLN A 396 -40.36 -16.54 -35.18
C GLN A 396 -40.07 -15.66 -33.95
N SER A 397 -40.95 -15.62 -32.95
CA SER A 397 -40.77 -14.78 -31.75
C SER A 397 -39.63 -15.24 -30.82
N VAL A 398 -39.17 -16.50 -30.92
CA VAL A 398 -37.99 -17.01 -30.19
C VAL A 398 -36.73 -16.18 -30.47
N ALA A 399 -36.58 -15.66 -31.69
CA ALA A 399 -35.49 -14.77 -32.09
C ALA A 399 -36.01 -13.36 -32.39
N SER A 400 -36.78 -12.80 -31.44
CA SER A 400 -37.11 -11.37 -31.46
C SER A 400 -35.85 -10.49 -31.35
N ASP A 401 -35.92 -9.25 -31.85
CA ASP A 401 -34.82 -8.28 -31.77
C ASP A 401 -34.36 -8.05 -30.31
N VAL A 402 -35.31 -8.10 -29.36
CA VAL A 402 -35.02 -8.01 -27.92
C VAL A 402 -34.19 -9.20 -27.45
N GLN A 403 -34.55 -10.43 -27.83
CA GLN A 403 -33.80 -11.63 -27.44
C GLN A 403 -32.41 -11.66 -28.09
N LEU A 404 -32.30 -11.24 -29.36
CA LEU A 404 -31.00 -11.08 -30.03
C LEU A 404 -30.15 -10.02 -29.33
N LYS A 405 -30.75 -8.90 -28.87
CA LYS A 405 -30.03 -7.86 -28.13
C LYS A 405 -29.57 -8.33 -26.76
N ILE A 406 -30.38 -9.11 -26.04
CA ILE A 406 -29.99 -9.75 -24.77
C ILE A 406 -28.81 -10.71 -24.99
N ALA A 407 -28.86 -11.55 -26.03
CA ALA A 407 -27.75 -12.45 -26.36
C ALA A 407 -26.47 -11.69 -26.76
N GLN A 408 -26.59 -10.58 -27.50
CA GLN A 408 -25.46 -9.70 -27.83
C GLN A 408 -24.82 -9.10 -26.55
N LEU A 409 -25.63 -8.62 -25.61
CA LEU A 409 -25.14 -8.08 -24.35
C LEU A 409 -24.50 -9.16 -23.46
N SER A 410 -25.07 -10.38 -23.44
CA SER A 410 -24.47 -11.54 -22.78
C SER A 410 -23.09 -11.87 -23.35
N LEU A 411 -22.98 -11.91 -24.68
CA LEU A 411 -21.71 -12.13 -25.39
C LEU A 411 -20.68 -11.04 -25.04
N GLN A 412 -21.07 -9.77 -25.08
CA GLN A 412 -20.19 -8.65 -24.74
C GLN A 412 -19.74 -8.73 -23.27
N ASN A 413 -20.63 -9.06 -22.33
CA ASN A 413 -20.28 -9.21 -20.91
C ASN A 413 -19.30 -10.38 -20.68
N ALA A 414 -19.54 -11.53 -21.34
CA ALA A 414 -18.64 -12.68 -21.27
C ALA A 414 -17.27 -12.37 -21.90
N GLU A 415 -17.24 -11.63 -23.00
CA GLU A 415 -16.02 -11.16 -23.65
C GLU A 415 -15.22 -10.23 -22.74
N GLN A 416 -15.85 -9.23 -22.11
CA GLN A 416 -15.18 -8.34 -21.16
C GLN A 416 -14.64 -9.09 -19.94
N LYS A 417 -15.37 -10.10 -19.45
CA LYS A 417 -14.90 -10.94 -18.34
C LYS A 417 -13.71 -11.81 -18.74
N MET A 418 -13.71 -12.37 -19.95
CA MET A 418 -12.57 -13.10 -20.51
C MET A 418 -11.35 -12.19 -20.71
N GLN A 419 -11.53 -11.00 -21.31
CA GLN A 419 -10.45 -10.04 -21.56
C GLN A 419 -9.81 -9.53 -20.26
N SER A 420 -10.62 -9.16 -19.26
CA SER A 420 -10.11 -8.70 -17.95
C SER A 420 -9.35 -9.79 -17.17
N LEU A 421 -9.72 -11.08 -17.35
CA LEU A 421 -8.96 -12.20 -16.80
C LEU A 421 -7.69 -12.50 -17.60
N ALA A 422 -7.71 -12.35 -18.94
CA ALA A 422 -6.50 -12.47 -19.76
C ALA A 422 -5.43 -11.44 -19.34
N GLN A 423 -5.85 -10.20 -19.08
CA GLN A 423 -4.98 -9.14 -18.55
C GLN A 423 -4.43 -9.48 -17.16
N GLN A 424 -5.18 -10.17 -16.31
CA GLN A 424 -4.68 -10.61 -14.99
C GLN A 424 -3.64 -11.75 -15.12
N VAL A 425 -3.81 -12.67 -16.08
CA VAL A 425 -2.79 -13.68 -16.40
C VAL A 425 -1.52 -13.02 -16.94
N GLU A 426 -1.63 -12.03 -17.83
CA GLU A 426 -0.47 -11.27 -18.33
C GLU A 426 0.23 -10.50 -17.19
N GLN A 427 -0.54 -9.84 -16.32
CA GLN A 427 -0.02 -9.09 -15.17
C GLN A 427 0.55 -9.96 -14.05
N ALA A 428 0.28 -11.26 -14.02
CA ALA A 428 0.89 -12.17 -13.05
C ALA A 428 2.41 -12.29 -13.25
N ASN A 429 2.91 -12.01 -14.45
CA ASN A 429 4.33 -11.83 -14.72
C ASN A 429 4.71 -10.36 -14.57
N ILE A 430 5.48 -10.04 -13.55
CA ILE A 430 5.85 -8.66 -13.22
C ILE A 430 7.17 -8.31 -13.89
N HIS A 431 7.11 -7.44 -14.89
CA HIS A 431 8.26 -6.96 -15.65
C HIS A 431 8.75 -5.58 -15.17
N SER A 432 10.04 -5.31 -15.39
CA SER A 432 10.65 -4.01 -15.09
C SER A 432 10.17 -2.92 -16.06
N PRO A 433 9.48 -1.85 -15.63
CA PRO A 433 9.02 -0.78 -16.51
C PRO A 433 10.14 0.10 -17.09
N VAL A 434 11.32 0.12 -16.47
CA VAL A 434 12.49 0.93 -16.88
C VAL A 434 13.79 0.13 -16.75
N GLN A 435 14.88 0.62 -17.35
CA GLN A 435 16.22 0.15 -17.03
C GLN A 435 16.70 0.81 -15.72
N GLY A 436 17.28 0.04 -14.79
CA GLY A 436 17.69 0.60 -13.51
C GLY A 436 18.26 -0.43 -12.54
N ILE A 437 18.46 -0.02 -11.29
CA ILE A 437 18.91 -0.90 -10.19
C ILE A 437 17.72 -1.27 -9.32
N VAL A 438 17.55 -2.56 -9.01
CA VAL A 438 16.46 -3.05 -8.15
C VAL A 438 16.82 -2.84 -6.68
N LEU A 439 15.91 -2.21 -5.93
CA LEU A 439 16.04 -1.86 -4.53
C LEU A 439 14.78 -2.30 -3.76
N PRO A 440 14.89 -2.58 -2.45
CA PRO A 440 13.74 -2.93 -1.63
C PRO A 440 12.70 -1.81 -1.62
N ALA A 441 11.42 -2.19 -1.59
CA ALA A 441 10.32 -1.24 -1.47
C ALA A 441 10.28 -0.56 -0.09
N THR A 442 11.09 0.49 0.08
CA THR A 442 11.01 1.32 1.28
C THR A 442 9.82 2.29 1.18
N SER A 443 8.87 2.18 2.11
CA SER A 443 8.02 3.33 2.43
C SER A 443 8.92 4.49 2.89
N LYS A 444 8.59 5.73 2.51
CA LYS A 444 9.47 6.88 2.72
C LYS A 444 9.67 7.17 4.22
N GLN A 445 10.93 7.43 4.57
CA GLN A 445 11.43 7.97 5.84
C GLN A 445 11.36 7.04 7.07
N GLU A 446 12.56 6.77 7.60
CA GLU A 446 12.84 6.39 8.99
C GLU A 446 12.20 5.09 9.51
N LYS A 447 13.04 4.04 9.50
CA LYS A 447 12.84 2.64 9.95
C LYS A 447 12.30 1.69 8.87
N PRO A 448 12.91 0.50 8.70
CA PRO A 448 12.35 -0.55 7.86
C PRO A 448 11.15 -1.18 8.58
N SER A 449 9.97 -0.60 8.39
CA SER A 449 8.69 -1.24 8.78
C SER A 449 8.24 -2.30 7.77
N PHE A 450 8.95 -2.45 6.64
CA PHE A 450 8.77 -3.59 5.75
C PHE A 450 9.44 -4.82 6.36
N LYS A 451 8.62 -5.71 6.95
CA LYS A 451 9.03 -7.05 7.40
C LYS A 451 8.87 -8.12 6.31
N GLY A 452 8.29 -7.78 5.17
CA GLY A 452 8.23 -8.65 4.00
C GLY A 452 9.54 -8.58 3.23
N GLU A 453 10.47 -9.49 3.51
CA GLU A 453 11.41 -9.91 2.47
C GLU A 453 10.60 -10.53 1.33
N ILE A 454 10.98 -10.29 0.08
CA ILE A 454 10.34 -10.92 -1.07
C ILE A 454 11.01 -12.28 -1.28
N TYR A 455 10.22 -13.34 -1.16
CA TYR A 455 10.64 -14.74 -1.34
C TYR A 455 9.51 -15.56 -1.97
N SER A 456 9.87 -16.66 -2.63
CA SER A 456 8.91 -17.63 -3.16
C SER A 456 8.02 -18.20 -2.05
N GLY A 457 6.70 -18.08 -2.21
CA GLY A 457 5.67 -18.45 -1.25
C GLY A 457 5.09 -17.27 -0.45
N ALA A 458 5.68 -16.07 -0.53
CA ALA A 458 5.13 -14.88 0.11
C ALA A 458 3.79 -14.47 -0.54
N GLN A 459 2.78 -14.19 0.29
CA GLN A 459 1.50 -13.64 -0.15
C GLN A 459 1.63 -12.12 -0.33
N VAL A 460 1.10 -11.60 -1.44
CA VAL A 460 1.07 -10.16 -1.74
C VAL A 460 -0.33 -9.70 -2.10
N VAL A 461 -0.66 -8.46 -1.73
CA VAL A 461 -1.97 -7.85 -1.97
C VAL A 461 -1.87 -6.80 -3.07
N LYS A 462 -2.93 -6.64 -3.87
CA LYS A 462 -3.01 -5.66 -4.95
C LYS A 462 -2.64 -4.23 -4.48
N ASN A 463 -1.79 -3.59 -5.26
CA ASN A 463 -1.12 -2.31 -5.02
C ASN A 463 -0.07 -2.30 -3.90
N GLU A 464 0.25 -3.43 -3.27
CA GLU A 464 1.39 -3.54 -2.36
C GLU A 464 2.70 -3.24 -3.10
N PRO A 465 3.57 -2.36 -2.58
CA PRO A 465 4.82 -2.04 -3.25
C PRO A 465 5.82 -3.18 -3.06
N LEU A 466 6.23 -3.82 -4.16
CA LEU A 466 7.10 -4.99 -4.14
C LEU A 466 8.56 -4.54 -4.22
N VAL A 467 8.91 -3.84 -5.29
CA VAL A 467 10.27 -3.35 -5.52
C VAL A 467 10.26 -1.91 -5.98
N MET A 468 11.41 -1.25 -5.79
CA MET A 468 11.66 0.08 -6.30
C MET A 468 12.85 0.01 -7.26
N ILE A 469 12.64 0.42 -8.51
CA ILE A 469 13.69 0.50 -9.51
C ILE A 469 14.18 1.93 -9.56
N ALA A 470 15.47 2.10 -9.36
CA ALA A 470 16.15 3.37 -9.51
C ALA A 470 16.63 3.52 -10.96
N ASP A 471 16.09 4.49 -11.68
CA ASP A 471 16.45 4.80 -13.07
C ASP A 471 17.85 5.44 -13.11
N MET A 472 18.78 4.71 -13.73
CA MET A 472 20.20 5.08 -13.87
C MET A 472 20.56 5.48 -15.32
N SER A 473 19.58 5.83 -16.15
CA SER A 473 19.82 6.39 -17.50
C SER A 473 20.61 7.71 -17.44
N GLY A 474 20.34 8.50 -16.40
CA GLY A 474 21.14 9.61 -15.92
C GLY A 474 21.14 9.63 -14.38
N VAL A 475 21.73 10.67 -13.80
CA VAL A 475 21.75 10.86 -12.33
C VAL A 475 21.36 12.28 -11.95
N SER A 476 20.72 12.38 -10.79
CA SER A 476 20.42 13.64 -10.11
C SER A 476 21.39 13.81 -8.94
N ILE A 477 21.73 15.05 -8.61
CA ILE A 477 22.46 15.40 -7.40
C ILE A 477 21.54 16.30 -6.61
N ASP A 478 21.18 15.85 -5.41
CA ASP A 478 20.47 16.68 -4.44
C ASP A 478 21.53 17.36 -3.57
N SER A 479 21.55 18.69 -3.60
CA SER A 479 22.52 19.52 -2.86
C SER A 479 21.81 20.70 -2.16
N GLN A 480 22.53 21.46 -1.36
CA GLN A 480 22.00 22.56 -0.55
C GLN A 480 22.88 23.79 -0.70
N VAL A 481 22.27 24.95 -0.97
CA VAL A 481 22.94 26.25 -1.07
C VAL A 481 22.46 27.17 0.06
N ASN A 482 23.37 28.00 0.60
CA ASN A 482 23.03 29.01 1.60
C ASN A 482 22.31 30.21 0.97
N GLU A 483 21.49 30.90 1.76
CA GLU A 483 20.76 32.11 1.34
C GLU A 483 21.64 33.21 0.72
N VAL A 484 22.89 33.35 1.18
CA VAL A 484 23.86 34.34 0.67
C VAL A 484 24.37 34.01 -0.73
N ASP A 485 24.51 32.72 -1.06
CA ASP A 485 25.07 32.24 -2.33
C ASP A 485 23.98 31.89 -3.35
N LEU A 486 22.73 31.73 -2.90
CA LEU A 486 21.54 31.51 -3.72
C LEU A 486 21.42 32.52 -4.87
N LEU A 487 21.74 33.79 -4.61
CA LEU A 487 21.63 34.88 -5.60
C LEU A 487 22.71 34.81 -6.70
N LYS A 488 23.77 34.01 -6.51
CA LYS A 488 24.90 33.85 -7.44
C LYS A 488 24.68 32.74 -8.46
N ILE A 489 23.71 31.85 -8.21
CA ILE A 489 23.43 30.68 -9.07
C ILE A 489 22.10 30.84 -9.81
N LYS A 490 21.96 30.19 -10.97
CA LYS A 490 20.72 30.22 -11.77
C LYS A 490 20.40 28.83 -12.36
N PRO A 491 19.11 28.45 -12.48
CA PRO A 491 18.72 27.29 -13.28
C PRO A 491 19.27 27.38 -14.71
N GLY A 492 19.70 26.26 -15.28
CA GLY A 492 20.35 26.17 -16.60
C GLY A 492 21.87 26.39 -16.60
N GLN A 493 22.47 26.74 -15.47
CA GLN A 493 23.93 26.92 -15.34
C GLN A 493 24.66 25.56 -15.34
N SER A 494 25.81 25.51 -16.03
CA SER A 494 26.67 24.32 -16.09
C SER A 494 27.42 24.10 -14.78
N VAL A 495 27.61 22.85 -14.40
CA VAL A 495 28.26 22.43 -13.15
C VAL A 495 29.24 21.29 -13.42
N ASP A 496 30.46 21.37 -12.89
CA ASP A 496 31.37 20.23 -12.82
C ASP A 496 31.08 19.42 -11.55
N VAL A 497 30.70 18.16 -11.70
CA VAL A 497 30.31 17.25 -10.61
C VAL A 497 31.39 16.20 -10.43
N ARG A 498 32.01 16.15 -9.25
CA ARG A 498 33.07 15.20 -8.90
C ARG A 498 32.57 14.26 -7.82
N ILE A 499 32.76 12.96 -8.01
CA ILE A 499 32.34 11.95 -7.03
C ILE A 499 33.48 11.72 -6.06
N GLU A 500 33.27 11.98 -4.76
CA GLU A 500 34.34 11.97 -3.74
C GLU A 500 35.05 10.61 -3.62
N ALA A 501 34.33 9.52 -3.90
CA ALA A 501 34.85 8.16 -3.89
C ALA A 501 35.61 7.75 -5.18
N LEU A 502 35.58 8.57 -6.23
CA LEU A 502 36.10 8.25 -7.57
C LEU A 502 36.98 9.41 -8.07
N ASN A 503 38.24 9.45 -7.59
CA ASN A 503 39.18 10.58 -7.72
C ASN A 503 39.32 11.20 -9.13
N ASP A 504 39.14 10.42 -10.20
CA ASP A 504 39.35 10.85 -11.59
C ASP A 504 38.04 11.05 -12.39
N LEU A 505 36.86 10.90 -11.76
CA LEU A 505 35.58 10.92 -12.48
C LEU A 505 34.79 12.22 -12.29
N SER A 506 34.96 13.13 -13.25
CA SER A 506 34.13 14.33 -13.42
C SER A 506 32.95 14.09 -14.37
N LEU A 507 31.77 14.58 -14.00
CA LEU A 507 30.54 14.57 -14.80
C LEU A 507 30.10 16.02 -15.08
N SER A 508 29.66 16.30 -16.30
CA SER A 508 29.07 17.60 -16.65
C SER A 508 27.57 17.60 -16.32
N GLY A 509 27.18 18.36 -15.30
CA GLY A 509 25.79 18.54 -14.89
C GLY A 509 25.24 19.93 -15.25
N VAL A 510 23.92 20.09 -15.10
CA VAL A 510 23.24 21.39 -15.23
C VAL A 510 22.29 21.57 -14.04
N ILE A 511 22.23 22.78 -13.47
CA ILE A 511 21.25 23.11 -12.41
C ILE A 511 19.83 23.00 -13.01
N HIS A 512 19.08 21.98 -12.60
CA HIS A 512 17.73 21.71 -13.09
C HIS A 512 16.72 22.63 -12.41
N TYR A 513 16.72 22.68 -11.08
CA TYR A 513 15.92 23.64 -10.32
C TYR A 513 16.58 24.03 -8.99
N VAL A 514 16.10 25.14 -8.45
CA VAL A 514 16.41 25.65 -7.11
C VAL A 514 15.08 25.75 -6.37
N ASP A 515 14.96 25.08 -5.22
CA ASP A 515 13.73 25.05 -4.42
C ASP A 515 13.41 26.47 -3.92
N ALA A 516 12.16 26.92 -4.09
CA ALA A 516 11.73 28.24 -3.64
C ALA A 516 11.55 28.32 -2.10
N ARG A 517 11.58 27.17 -1.40
CA ARG A 517 11.37 27.08 0.04
C ARG A 517 12.67 26.84 0.82
N ALA A 518 13.02 27.81 1.67
CA ALA A 518 14.09 27.66 2.66
C ALA A 518 13.77 26.54 3.68
N ARG A 519 14.79 25.72 3.98
CA ARG A 519 14.82 24.79 5.13
C ARG A 519 15.82 25.30 6.17
N ALA A 520 15.65 24.88 7.43
CA ALA A 520 16.67 25.11 8.46
C ALA A 520 17.78 24.07 8.28
N SER A 521 19.05 24.51 8.27
CA SER A 521 20.18 23.58 8.25
C SER A 521 20.30 22.84 9.59
N LYS A 522 20.58 21.53 9.56
CA LYS A 522 20.68 20.72 10.77
C LYS A 522 21.82 21.23 11.67
N GLY A 523 21.46 21.72 12.86
CA GLY A 523 22.43 22.23 13.84
C GLY A 523 22.89 23.69 13.65
N SER A 524 22.31 24.43 12.70
CA SER A 524 22.63 25.85 12.49
C SER A 524 21.36 26.72 12.42
N ARG A 525 21.51 28.03 12.65
CA ARG A 525 20.45 29.03 12.39
C ARG A 525 20.35 29.42 10.91
N SER A 526 21.31 28.99 10.08
CA SER A 526 21.35 29.29 8.65
C SER A 526 20.18 28.67 7.87
N ARG A 527 19.68 29.42 6.90
CA ARG A 527 18.71 28.95 5.90
C ARG A 527 19.44 28.37 4.71
N VAL A 528 18.97 27.20 4.27
CA VAL A 528 19.46 26.49 3.09
C VAL A 528 18.31 26.22 2.13
N PHE A 529 18.59 26.28 0.84
CA PHE A 529 17.67 25.95 -0.23
C PHE A 529 18.17 24.69 -0.92
N ASN A 530 17.27 23.73 -1.18
CA ASN A 530 17.65 22.53 -1.92
C ASN A 530 17.83 22.91 -3.39
N ILE A 531 18.88 22.40 -4.02
CA ILE A 531 19.07 22.48 -5.46
C ILE A 531 19.16 21.08 -6.03
N GLN A 532 18.72 20.93 -7.28
CA GLN A 532 18.86 19.69 -8.03
C GLN A 532 19.71 19.93 -9.27
N ILE A 533 20.75 19.14 -9.44
CA ILE A 533 21.67 19.20 -10.58
C ILE A 533 21.53 17.88 -11.34
N GLN A 534 21.31 17.94 -12.65
CA GLN A 534 21.06 16.76 -13.48
C GLN A 534 22.23 16.48 -14.42
N VAL A 535 22.65 15.22 -14.48
CA VAL A 535 23.56 14.66 -15.49
C VAL A 535 22.73 13.74 -16.38
N LYS A 536 22.39 14.21 -17.58
CA LYS A 536 21.41 13.55 -18.46
C LYS A 536 21.87 12.25 -19.12
N GLN A 537 23.18 12.03 -19.21
CA GLN A 537 23.75 10.83 -19.81
C GLN A 537 25.00 10.40 -19.05
N LEU A 538 25.10 9.09 -18.83
CA LEU A 538 26.29 8.41 -18.32
C LEU A 538 26.78 7.41 -19.37
N THR A 539 28.09 7.28 -19.53
CA THR A 539 28.69 6.17 -20.28
C THR A 539 28.51 4.84 -19.53
N GLU A 540 28.64 3.71 -20.22
CA GLU A 540 28.46 2.39 -19.61
C GLU A 540 29.45 2.12 -18.46
N GLN A 541 30.71 2.56 -18.61
CA GLN A 541 31.73 2.51 -17.54
C GLN A 541 31.38 3.39 -16.34
N GLN A 542 30.75 4.55 -16.56
CA GLN A 542 30.27 5.40 -15.47
C GLN A 542 29.12 4.73 -14.72
N ARG A 543 28.15 4.14 -15.44
CA ARG A 543 26.97 3.49 -14.83
C ARG A 543 27.33 2.29 -13.95
N SER A 544 28.38 1.53 -14.26
CA SER A 544 28.78 0.37 -13.45
C SER A 544 29.53 0.73 -12.16
N LEU A 545 30.24 1.86 -12.15
CA LEU A 545 30.98 2.37 -10.99
C LEU A 545 30.11 3.22 -10.05
N ILE A 546 29.20 4.01 -10.59
CA ILE A 546 28.36 4.94 -9.83
C ILE A 546 27.30 4.18 -9.03
N ARG A 547 27.20 4.47 -7.73
CA ARG A 547 26.14 3.97 -6.85
C ARG A 547 25.35 5.13 -6.24
N ILE A 548 24.06 4.89 -6.04
CA ILE A 548 23.14 5.85 -5.41
C ILE A 548 23.58 6.09 -3.97
N GLY A 549 23.50 7.34 -3.51
CA GLY A 549 23.91 7.76 -2.18
C GLY A 549 25.39 8.15 -2.06
N MET A 550 26.20 8.01 -3.11
CA MET A 550 27.58 8.53 -3.13
C MET A 550 27.61 10.05 -2.89
N SER A 551 28.56 10.51 -2.07
CA SER A 551 28.86 11.93 -1.88
C SER A 551 29.49 12.53 -3.14
N VAL A 552 29.14 13.78 -3.44
CA VAL A 552 29.66 14.53 -4.58
C VAL A 552 30.01 15.97 -4.18
N ASP A 553 31.17 16.44 -4.65
CA ASP A 553 31.53 17.86 -4.68
C ASP A 553 31.11 18.43 -6.03
N THR A 554 30.40 19.55 -6.02
CA THR A 554 29.91 20.20 -7.24
C THR A 554 30.42 21.62 -7.33
N ARG A 555 31.02 21.97 -8.47
CA ARG A 555 31.70 23.24 -8.70
C ARG A 555 30.88 24.07 -9.68
N VAL A 556 30.23 25.11 -9.17
CA VAL A 556 29.40 26.04 -9.94
C VAL A 556 30.20 27.31 -10.20
N LEU A 557 30.46 27.63 -11.47
CA LEU A 557 31.16 28.86 -11.88
C LEU A 557 30.28 30.08 -11.60
N ILE A 558 30.50 30.79 -10.49
CA ILE A 558 29.69 31.94 -10.04
C ILE A 558 30.22 33.28 -10.55
N TYR A 559 31.49 33.35 -10.93
CA TYR A 559 32.10 34.54 -11.52
C TYR A 559 33.15 34.14 -12.55
N SER A 560 33.24 34.90 -13.65
CA SER A 560 34.30 34.77 -14.64
C SER A 560 34.57 36.13 -15.29
N ASN A 561 35.83 36.55 -15.30
CA ASN A 561 36.31 37.68 -16.08
C ASN A 561 37.60 37.26 -16.81
N PRO A 562 37.62 37.22 -18.16
CA PRO A 562 38.79 36.81 -18.93
C PRO A 562 39.94 37.83 -18.94
N GLU A 563 39.68 39.09 -18.58
CA GLU A 563 40.64 40.20 -18.60
C GLU A 563 40.62 40.94 -17.25
N ALA A 564 40.68 40.19 -16.15
CA ALA A 564 40.71 40.77 -14.81
C ALA A 564 42.10 41.30 -14.46
N LEU A 565 42.17 42.53 -13.94
CA LEU A 565 43.39 43.10 -13.41
C LEU A 565 43.50 42.77 -11.91
N VAL A 566 44.38 41.82 -11.56
CA VAL A 566 44.48 41.28 -10.20
C VAL A 566 45.68 41.87 -9.46
N ILE A 567 45.46 42.25 -8.19
CA ILE A 567 46.52 42.62 -7.25
C ILE A 567 46.42 41.83 -5.94
N PRO A 568 47.55 41.50 -5.26
CA PRO A 568 47.51 40.89 -3.94
C PRO A 568 46.81 41.78 -2.91
N VAL A 569 46.10 41.17 -1.95
CA VAL A 569 45.44 41.91 -0.85
C VAL A 569 46.42 42.80 -0.08
N SER A 570 47.67 42.35 0.09
CA SER A 570 48.75 43.08 0.76
C SER A 570 49.22 44.35 0.04
N ALA A 571 48.82 44.58 -1.21
CA ALA A 571 49.13 45.78 -1.96
C ALA A 571 48.17 46.96 -1.65
N VAL A 572 46.97 46.66 -1.12
CA VAL A 572 45.90 47.64 -0.94
C VAL A 572 45.93 48.21 0.47
N GLN A 573 45.89 49.54 0.56
CA GLN A 573 45.78 50.29 1.81
C GLN A 573 44.44 51.03 1.91
N LEU A 574 44.03 51.30 3.15
CA LEU A 574 42.76 51.93 3.50
C LEU A 574 43.02 53.30 4.13
N GLU A 575 42.46 54.35 3.55
CA GLU A 575 42.47 55.71 4.10
C GLU A 575 41.02 56.14 4.33
N GLY A 576 40.56 56.00 5.59
CA GLY A 576 39.15 56.12 5.94
C GLY A 576 38.29 55.09 5.19
N ASN A 577 37.42 55.56 4.29
CA ASN A 577 36.57 54.70 3.45
C ASN A 577 37.08 54.57 1.99
N LYS A 578 38.27 55.09 1.67
CA LYS A 578 38.87 54.99 0.33
C LYS A 578 39.97 53.94 0.30
N LYS A 579 40.05 53.21 -0.80
CA LYS A 579 41.09 52.20 -1.07
C LYS A 579 42.11 52.79 -2.04
N PHE A 580 43.39 52.58 -1.76
CA PHE A 580 44.46 53.05 -2.62
C PHE A 580 45.63 52.06 -2.66
N VAL A 581 46.45 52.21 -3.69
CA VAL A 581 47.71 51.49 -3.87
C VAL A 581 48.83 52.49 -4.12
N TRP A 582 50.05 52.10 -3.77
CA TRP A 582 51.26 52.86 -4.10
C TRP A 582 51.77 52.42 -5.47
N VAL A 583 51.88 53.35 -6.42
CA VAL A 583 52.37 53.09 -7.78
C VAL A 583 53.68 53.82 -8.01
N GLN A 584 54.69 53.12 -8.50
CA GLN A 584 55.94 53.74 -8.96
C GLN A 584 55.78 54.24 -10.39
N THR A 585 56.05 55.54 -10.61
CA THR A 585 56.08 56.15 -11.94
C THR A 585 57.37 55.79 -12.69
N GLU A 586 57.41 56.01 -14.02
CA GLU A 586 58.61 55.77 -14.84
C GLU A 586 59.84 56.57 -14.36
N GLN A 587 59.62 57.68 -13.64
CA GLN A 587 60.67 58.52 -13.04
C GLN A 587 61.12 58.05 -11.64
N GLY A 588 60.63 56.89 -11.18
CA GLY A 588 61.00 56.27 -9.92
C GLY A 588 60.27 56.81 -8.67
N GLN A 589 59.47 57.87 -8.80
CA GLN A 589 58.66 58.40 -7.71
C GLN A 589 57.48 57.49 -7.38
N VAL A 590 57.14 57.36 -6.10
CA VAL A 590 56.00 56.55 -5.63
C VAL A 590 54.83 57.48 -5.33
N ILE A 591 53.70 57.29 -6.02
CA ILE A 591 52.48 58.09 -5.90
C ILE A 591 51.32 57.24 -5.36
N ARG A 592 50.40 57.86 -4.61
CA ARG A 592 49.14 57.22 -4.19
C ARG A 592 48.16 57.23 -5.35
N LYS A 593 47.61 56.06 -5.71
CA LYS A 593 46.58 55.90 -6.74
C LYS A 593 45.34 55.27 -6.09
N TYR A 594 44.25 56.01 -6.04
CA TYR A 594 42.98 55.48 -5.54
C TYR A 594 42.41 54.47 -6.54
N ILE A 595 41.88 53.36 -6.02
CA ILE A 595 41.35 52.25 -6.83
C ILE A 595 39.96 51.85 -6.38
N GLU A 596 39.16 51.39 -7.34
CA GLU A 596 37.90 50.70 -7.07
C GLU A 596 38.11 49.20 -7.24
N ILE A 597 37.54 48.41 -6.32
CA ILE A 597 37.66 46.96 -6.31
C ILE A 597 36.30 46.38 -6.67
N ARG A 598 36.25 45.53 -7.70
CA ARG A 598 35.03 44.87 -8.14
C ARG A 598 34.64 43.72 -7.22
N THR A 599 35.59 42.82 -6.96
CA THR A 599 35.37 41.61 -6.19
C THR A 599 36.68 41.14 -5.53
N SER A 600 36.55 40.25 -4.55
CA SER A 600 37.67 39.56 -3.89
C SER A 600 37.66 38.09 -4.29
N LEU A 601 38.83 37.57 -4.63
CA LEU A 601 39.03 36.26 -5.24
C LEU A 601 40.14 35.52 -4.49
N PRO A 602 40.23 34.17 -4.56
CA PRO A 602 41.29 33.41 -3.90
C PRO A 602 42.71 33.86 -4.27
N GLN A 603 42.92 34.30 -5.51
CA GLN A 603 44.20 34.80 -6.02
C GLN A 603 44.50 36.29 -5.71
N GLY A 604 43.50 37.08 -5.31
CA GLY A 604 43.68 38.52 -5.06
C GLY A 604 42.43 39.37 -5.18
N LEU A 605 42.61 40.67 -5.37
CA LEU A 605 41.54 41.66 -5.52
C LEU A 605 41.48 42.11 -6.98
N GLU A 606 40.29 42.03 -7.59
CA GLU A 606 40.08 42.55 -8.95
C GLU A 606 39.84 44.06 -8.90
N VAL A 607 40.66 44.82 -9.61
CA VAL A 607 40.53 46.28 -9.75
C VAL A 607 39.61 46.62 -10.93
N SER A 608 38.52 47.34 -10.68
CA SER A 608 37.61 47.81 -11.73
C SER A 608 38.04 49.13 -12.36
N SER A 609 38.70 50.00 -11.60
CA SER A 609 39.13 51.32 -12.06
C SER A 609 40.31 51.83 -11.23
N GLY A 610 41.08 52.77 -11.80
CA GLY A 610 42.20 53.43 -11.12
C GLY A 610 43.56 52.74 -11.29
N LEU A 611 43.69 51.64 -12.01
CA LEU A 611 44.96 50.95 -12.27
C LEU A 611 45.02 50.39 -13.71
N SER A 612 46.22 50.27 -14.26
CA SER A 612 46.56 49.71 -15.57
C SER A 612 47.58 48.59 -15.44
N ALA A 613 47.60 47.65 -16.39
CA ALA A 613 48.59 46.58 -16.48
C ALA A 613 50.06 47.05 -16.54
N ALA A 614 50.29 48.31 -16.95
CA ALA A 614 51.62 48.92 -17.01
C ALA A 614 52.08 49.59 -15.70
N ASP A 615 51.17 49.80 -14.73
CA ASP A 615 51.52 50.44 -13.44
C ASP A 615 52.34 49.48 -12.57
N LYS A 616 53.43 49.94 -11.94
CA LYS A 616 54.19 49.12 -10.98
C LYS A 616 53.69 49.36 -9.55
N VAL A 617 53.04 48.38 -8.94
CA VAL A 617 52.49 48.48 -7.59
C VAL A 617 53.54 48.11 -6.55
N VAL A 618 53.64 48.90 -5.48
CA VAL A 618 54.59 48.72 -4.38
C VAL A 618 53.92 48.01 -3.20
N ILE A 619 54.42 46.84 -2.82
CA ILE A 619 53.98 46.07 -1.65
C ILE A 619 54.93 46.29 -0.48
N GLY A 620 54.38 46.37 0.73
CA GLY A 620 55.14 46.59 1.96
C GLY A 620 55.46 48.07 2.25
N PHE A 621 54.88 49.03 1.52
CA PHE A 621 55.08 50.46 1.80
C PHE A 621 54.28 50.91 3.04
N GLY A 622 54.77 50.57 4.23
CA GLY A 622 54.23 51.05 5.49
C GLY A 622 54.86 52.38 5.90
N GLU A 623 54.07 53.46 5.88
CA GLU A 623 54.48 54.71 6.53
C GLU A 623 54.53 54.47 8.05
N LYS A 624 55.72 54.63 8.66
CA LYS A 624 55.84 54.83 10.10
C LYS A 624 55.28 56.22 10.44
N TYR A 625 54.16 56.24 11.17
CA TYR A 625 53.72 57.39 11.97
C TYR A 625 53.51 56.92 13.41
#